data_AF-A0AAX3QQS1-F1
#
_entry.id   AF-A0AAX3QQS1-F1
#
_cell.length_a   1.000
_cell.length_b   1.000
_cell.length_c   1.000
_cell.angle_alpha   90.00
_cell.angle_beta   90.00
_cell.angle_gamma   90.00
#
_symmetry.space_group_name_H-M   'P 1'
#
loop_
_entity.id
_entity.type
_entity.pdbx_description
1 polymer ?
#
loop_
_entity_poly.entity_id
_entity_poly.type
_entity_poly.pdbx_seq_one_letter_code
_entity_poly.pdbx_strand_id
1 'polypeptide(L)'
;MNTRKYLIKNSLVACLVGCCVSLASAGNPPFFTTDAVLNAKGELLMTQKGTRHLDIFSADGKSLLHSFPFDEIPTGLLPDGDKVYVTTFENTGRLQVLSLESGRVEAAIPTGSGACHPMFGPDKKHIYVCNQFDNSVVEVDPVMRKVVRSVKVLREPKSAVFSKDGKYMFVTNFLPAQRADVDVVAACVSVIEMDGFTKVKDIQLANGSNALRGMCITPDGKYIYVSHNLGRFTVPTSQLQQGWMNTSAFSVIDVAKQEFVGAVLVDEPDRGAAGIWSIACDDKHIFITHSGTHEVSVIDHPAMLAKFESYKDKSRLDYDLNFLYGLRERVPLQGNGPRNFIFSGDKLIIPTYFADILNIVDINTLEVTATDMNPGRTETPENKGEKYFNDANHCYQGWQSCNGCHPGDARTDGMNWDLMNDGVGNSKNCKSMLYSHVTPPSMISGVRESAEYAVRAGFKFIQFFEPEEEMAKCVDAYMKSLRPVPSPYLVNGELSDKAKEGRKVFEKLKCGECHSGPYYTDMKMHRIGEDIEFEKGWDTPTLIEVWRTAPYLFDGRAATMEEVFEVHKHGIDKKVSKKDIEALTEYVNSL
;
A
#
# COMPACT_ATOMS: atom_id res chain seq x y z
N MET A 1 66.96 -34.78 43.28
CA MET A 1 66.36 -33.50 42.86
C MET A 1 65.43 -33.75 41.70
N ASN A 2 64.13 -33.54 41.94
CA ASN A 2 62.97 -33.34 41.04
C ASN A 2 62.91 -34.09 39.69
N THR A 3 62.20 -35.22 39.59
CA THR A 3 60.76 -35.39 39.26
C THR A 3 60.32 -34.93 37.86
N ARG A 4 60.31 -35.90 36.92
CA ARG A 4 59.43 -35.93 35.74
C ARG A 4 57.97 -36.03 36.20
N LYS A 5 57.09 -35.15 35.71
CA LYS A 5 55.63 -35.35 35.75
C LYS A 5 55.04 -35.14 34.36
N TYR A 6 54.47 -36.22 33.86
CA TYR A 6 53.36 -36.22 32.90
C TYR A 6 52.18 -35.45 33.49
N LEU A 7 51.50 -34.65 32.68
CA LEU A 7 50.17 -34.14 32.97
C LEU A 7 49.25 -34.50 31.80
N ILE A 8 48.35 -35.43 32.12
CA ILE A 8 47.17 -35.81 31.38
C ILE A 8 46.01 -34.93 31.86
N LYS A 9 45.10 -34.64 30.93
CA LYS A 9 43.64 -34.48 31.05
C LYS A 9 43.00 -33.09 31.03
N ASN A 10 41.92 -33.11 30.24
CA ASN A 10 40.69 -32.33 30.25
C ASN A 10 40.69 -31.06 29.40
N SER A 11 40.11 -31.16 28.21
CA SER A 11 39.12 -30.17 27.77
C SER A 11 38.10 -30.83 26.82
N LEU A 12 36.84 -30.59 27.17
CA LEU A 12 35.61 -31.19 26.71
C LEU A 12 35.40 -31.18 25.19
N VAL A 13 34.91 -32.32 24.71
CA VAL A 13 34.00 -32.40 23.55
C VAL A 13 32.70 -31.72 23.95
N ALA A 14 32.37 -30.59 23.34
CA ALA A 14 31.04 -30.00 23.44
C ALA A 14 30.24 -30.39 22.19
N CYS A 15 29.36 -31.38 22.35
CA CYS A 15 28.26 -31.61 21.42
C CYS A 15 27.39 -30.35 21.38
N LEU A 16 27.22 -29.75 20.20
CA LEU A 16 26.15 -28.80 19.93
C LEU A 16 24.83 -29.59 19.81
N VAL A 17 24.31 -29.99 20.97
CA VAL A 17 22.92 -30.42 21.16
C VAL A 17 22.05 -29.17 21.17
N GLY A 18 20.88 -29.28 20.54
CA GLY A 18 19.90 -28.21 20.31
C GLY A 18 19.81 -27.16 21.40
N CYS A 19 20.14 -25.92 21.03
CA CYS A 19 19.64 -24.77 21.74
C CYS A 19 18.17 -24.62 21.35
N CYS A 20 17.28 -25.19 22.16
CA CYS A 20 15.97 -24.61 22.37
C CYS A 20 16.21 -23.18 22.85
N VAL A 21 16.17 -22.23 21.92
CA VAL A 21 16.16 -20.81 22.28
C VAL A 21 14.82 -20.55 22.95
N SER A 22 14.77 -20.70 24.27
CA SER A 22 13.71 -20.12 25.08
C SER A 22 13.89 -18.60 25.04
N LEU A 23 13.28 -17.96 24.05
CA LEU A 23 13.08 -16.50 24.01
C LEU A 23 12.05 -16.11 25.08
N ALA A 24 12.43 -16.22 26.35
CA ALA A 24 11.65 -15.71 27.47
C ALA A 24 12.03 -14.23 27.73
N SER A 25 11.79 -13.36 26.74
CA SER A 25 11.51 -11.92 26.93
C SER A 25 11.06 -11.23 25.63
N ALA A 26 10.08 -11.79 24.92
CA ALA A 26 9.32 -11.06 23.89
C ALA A 26 7.90 -11.64 23.89
N GLY A 27 6.89 -10.81 24.22
CA GLY A 27 5.50 -11.24 24.11
C GLY A 27 5.24 -11.72 22.68
N ASN A 28 4.60 -12.88 22.53
CA ASN A 28 4.36 -13.54 21.26
C ASN A 28 3.72 -12.55 20.25
N PRO A 29 4.49 -11.91 19.33
CA PRO A 29 4.02 -10.73 18.63
C PRO A 29 3.17 -11.10 17.40
N PRO A 30 2.29 -10.21 16.90
CA PRO A 30 1.47 -10.48 15.73
C PRO A 30 2.25 -10.70 14.41
N PHE A 31 1.69 -11.52 13.52
CA PHE A 31 2.17 -11.75 12.16
C PHE A 31 1.45 -10.81 11.16
N PHE A 32 1.95 -9.59 11.02
CA PHE A 32 1.45 -8.63 10.01
C PHE A 32 1.87 -9.01 8.59
N THR A 33 1.22 -10.02 8.01
CA THR A 33 1.61 -10.67 6.75
C THR A 33 1.61 -9.72 5.55
N THR A 34 2.78 -9.44 4.96
CA THR A 34 2.91 -8.59 3.77
C THR A 34 2.73 -9.35 2.47
N ASP A 35 3.22 -10.59 2.41
CA ASP A 35 3.05 -11.49 1.27
C ASP A 35 3.07 -12.95 1.73
N ALA A 36 2.36 -13.80 1.00
CA ALA A 36 2.27 -15.23 1.29
C ALA A 36 2.13 -16.05 0.00
N VAL A 37 2.90 -17.14 -0.11
CA VAL A 37 2.91 -18.03 -1.28
C VAL A 37 3.13 -19.48 -0.84
N LEU A 38 2.79 -20.44 -1.70
CA LEU A 38 3.16 -21.84 -1.51
C LEU A 38 4.45 -22.17 -2.29
N ASN A 39 5.33 -22.97 -1.70
CA ASN A 39 6.42 -23.59 -2.45
C ASN A 39 5.97 -24.90 -3.14
N ALA A 40 6.89 -25.56 -3.85
CA ALA A 40 6.61 -26.81 -4.56
C ALA A 40 6.21 -27.99 -3.65
N LYS A 41 6.49 -27.92 -2.34
CA LYS A 41 6.09 -28.92 -1.34
C LYS A 41 4.70 -28.62 -0.73
N GLY A 42 4.09 -27.49 -1.08
CA GLY A 42 2.86 -26.99 -0.46
C GLY A 42 3.06 -26.35 0.90
N GLU A 43 4.30 -26.01 1.28
CA GLU A 43 4.60 -25.27 2.51
C GLU A 43 4.30 -23.78 2.30
N LEU A 44 3.81 -23.12 3.35
CA LEU A 44 3.36 -21.72 3.33
C LEU A 44 4.53 -20.80 3.68
N LEU A 45 5.00 -20.02 2.72
CA LEU A 45 6.06 -19.02 2.87
C LEU A 45 5.40 -17.68 3.16
N MET A 46 5.85 -16.97 4.20
CA MET A 46 5.27 -15.71 4.64
C MET A 46 6.32 -14.65 4.99
N THR A 47 6.10 -13.44 4.50
CA THR A 47 6.83 -12.23 4.94
C THR A 47 5.92 -11.36 5.80
N GLN A 48 6.49 -10.61 6.72
CA GLN A 48 5.73 -9.80 7.68
C GLN A 48 6.28 -8.38 7.79
N LYS A 49 5.39 -7.42 8.04
CA LYS A 49 5.72 -6.00 8.18
C LYS A 49 6.69 -5.78 9.32
N GLY A 50 7.82 -5.15 9.01
CA GLY A 50 8.82 -4.75 9.99
C GLY A 50 9.67 -5.91 10.55
N THR A 51 9.47 -7.14 10.06
CA THR A 51 10.33 -8.27 10.42
C THR A 51 11.41 -8.48 9.38
N ARG A 52 12.54 -9.08 9.80
CA ARG A 52 13.70 -9.35 8.94
C ARG A 52 13.92 -10.85 8.78
N HIS A 53 12.85 -11.57 8.48
CA HIS A 53 12.90 -13.00 8.21
C HIS A 53 11.81 -13.43 7.22
N LEU A 54 12.07 -14.55 6.54
CA LEU A 54 11.07 -15.34 5.83
C LEU A 54 10.71 -16.52 6.72
N ASP A 55 9.42 -16.64 7.07
CA ASP A 55 8.92 -17.79 7.81
C ASP A 55 8.26 -18.80 6.87
N ILE A 56 8.48 -20.08 7.15
CA ILE A 56 7.93 -21.20 6.40
C ILE A 56 7.12 -22.05 7.36
N PHE A 57 5.82 -22.14 7.11
CA PHE A 57 4.88 -22.93 7.89
C PHE A 57 4.48 -24.20 7.14
N SER A 58 3.98 -25.19 7.89
CA SER A 58 3.23 -26.30 7.32
C SER A 58 2.05 -25.80 6.47
N ALA A 59 1.60 -26.62 5.51
CA ALA A 59 0.50 -26.26 4.62
C ALA A 59 -0.79 -25.85 5.35
N ASP A 60 -1.01 -26.37 6.56
CA ASP A 60 -2.16 -26.05 7.41
C ASP A 60 -1.92 -24.88 8.39
N GLY A 61 -0.74 -24.26 8.34
CA GLY A 61 -0.35 -23.11 9.15
C GLY A 61 -0.03 -23.42 10.62
N LYS A 62 -0.11 -24.69 11.05
CA LYS A 62 0.02 -25.05 12.48
C LYS A 62 1.43 -25.10 13.01
N SER A 63 2.43 -25.26 12.15
CA SER A 63 3.81 -25.49 12.56
C SER A 63 4.75 -24.61 11.77
N LEU A 64 5.51 -23.76 12.47
CA LEU A 64 6.67 -23.08 11.90
C LEU A 64 7.75 -24.13 11.64
N LEU A 65 8.07 -24.35 10.37
CA LEU A 65 9.07 -25.32 9.92
C LEU A 65 10.46 -24.69 9.89
N HIS A 66 10.56 -23.49 9.32
CA HIS A 66 11.82 -22.74 9.17
C HIS A 66 11.59 -21.24 9.33
N SER A 67 12.61 -20.53 9.80
CA SER A 67 12.68 -19.08 9.79
C SER A 67 14.07 -18.68 9.29
N PHE A 68 14.10 -17.98 8.15
CA PHE A 68 15.34 -17.58 7.49
C PHE A 68 15.57 -16.07 7.64
N PRO A 69 16.64 -15.65 8.33
CA PRO A 69 16.88 -14.23 8.59
C PRO A 69 17.37 -13.49 7.33
N PHE A 70 17.06 -12.20 7.28
CA PHE A 70 17.52 -11.24 6.27
C PHE A 70 18.18 -10.05 6.95
N ASP A 71 19.05 -9.35 6.23
CA ASP A 71 19.60 -8.07 6.71
C ASP A 71 18.60 -6.90 6.53
N GLU A 72 17.62 -7.05 5.62
CA GLU A 72 16.62 -6.05 5.24
C GLU A 72 15.22 -6.62 5.36
N ILE A 73 14.19 -5.76 5.47
CA ILE A 73 12.80 -6.19 5.57
C ILE A 73 12.33 -6.80 4.23
N PRO A 74 11.90 -8.07 4.21
CA PRO A 74 11.25 -8.69 3.06
C PRO A 74 9.87 -8.09 2.77
N THR A 75 9.54 -7.92 1.48
CA THR A 75 8.32 -7.25 1.02
C THR A 75 7.48 -8.06 0.02
N GLY A 76 8.06 -9.07 -0.62
CA GLY A 76 7.38 -9.87 -1.64
C GLY A 76 8.14 -11.14 -1.99
N LEU A 77 7.43 -12.17 -2.45
CA LEU A 77 7.94 -13.53 -2.61
C LEU A 77 7.66 -14.09 -4.00
N LEU A 78 8.66 -14.75 -4.58
CA LEU A 78 8.54 -15.51 -5.83
C LEU A 78 9.34 -16.82 -5.73
N PRO A 79 8.68 -17.95 -5.41
CA PRO A 79 9.34 -19.25 -5.26
C PRO A 79 9.63 -19.89 -6.63
N ASP A 80 10.77 -20.59 -6.72
CA ASP A 80 11.24 -21.32 -7.89
C ASP A 80 12.11 -22.53 -7.49
N GLY A 81 11.48 -23.70 -7.36
CA GLY A 81 12.16 -24.92 -6.90
C GLY A 81 12.72 -24.77 -5.49
N ASP A 82 14.04 -24.93 -5.33
CA ASP A 82 14.75 -24.70 -4.06
C ASP A 82 15.02 -23.21 -3.79
N LYS A 83 14.77 -22.31 -4.74
CA LYS A 83 15.06 -20.89 -4.58
C LYS A 83 13.80 -20.10 -4.28
N VAL A 84 13.97 -19.00 -3.57
CA VAL A 84 12.96 -17.95 -3.45
C VAL A 84 13.61 -16.62 -3.79
N TYR A 85 13.01 -15.92 -4.75
CA TYR A 85 13.36 -14.54 -5.04
C TYR A 85 12.52 -13.65 -4.12
N VAL A 86 13.18 -12.87 -3.28
CA VAL A 86 12.57 -12.08 -2.23
C VAL A 86 12.87 -10.62 -2.48
N THR A 87 11.86 -9.78 -2.68
CA THR A 87 12.09 -8.34 -2.68
C THR A 87 12.32 -7.88 -1.24
N THR A 88 13.32 -7.02 -1.02
CA THR A 88 13.58 -6.40 0.28
C THR A 88 13.68 -4.90 0.13
N PHE A 89 13.34 -4.16 1.19
CA PHE A 89 13.44 -2.70 1.16
C PHE A 89 13.79 -2.08 2.53
N GLU A 90 14.78 -1.19 2.49
CA GLU A 90 15.17 -0.27 3.56
C GLU A 90 15.45 1.11 2.92
N ASN A 91 16.72 1.43 2.61
CA ASN A 91 17.09 2.64 1.84
C ASN A 91 17.13 2.38 0.32
N THR A 92 17.49 1.16 -0.09
CA THR A 92 17.57 0.74 -1.49
C THR A 92 16.83 -0.58 -1.60
N GLY A 93 15.90 -0.69 -2.54
CA GLY A 93 15.21 -1.96 -2.76
C GLY A 93 16.10 -2.96 -3.48
N ARG A 94 15.96 -4.24 -3.14
CA ARG A 94 16.73 -5.34 -3.73
C ARG A 94 15.83 -6.51 -4.10
N LEU A 95 16.28 -7.31 -5.06
CA LEU A 95 15.83 -8.68 -5.26
C LEU A 95 16.90 -9.62 -4.71
N GLN A 96 16.61 -10.30 -3.61
CA GLN A 96 17.49 -11.27 -2.98
C GLN A 96 17.15 -12.69 -3.41
N VAL A 97 18.16 -13.53 -3.62
CA VAL A 97 17.99 -14.94 -4.00
C VAL A 97 18.31 -15.79 -2.78
N LEU A 98 17.31 -16.39 -2.17
CA LEU A 98 17.44 -17.29 -1.02
C LEU A 98 17.42 -18.75 -1.49
N SER A 99 18.36 -19.58 -1.01
CA SER A 99 18.26 -21.04 -1.10
C SER A 99 17.51 -21.60 0.11
N LEU A 100 16.48 -22.40 -0.13
CA LEU A 100 15.67 -23.05 0.89
C LEU A 100 16.42 -24.23 1.54
N GLU A 101 17.30 -24.92 0.81
CA GLU A 101 18.15 -25.98 1.37
C GLU A 101 19.13 -25.44 2.41
N SER A 102 19.82 -24.34 2.09
CA SER A 102 20.87 -23.78 2.95
C SER A 102 20.39 -22.69 3.90
N GLY A 103 19.23 -22.08 3.64
CA GLY A 103 18.73 -20.92 4.36
C GLY A 103 19.57 -19.65 4.16
N ARG A 104 20.35 -19.56 3.07
CA ARG A 104 21.29 -18.46 2.82
C ARG A 104 20.93 -17.65 1.59
N VAL A 105 21.16 -16.35 1.67
CA VAL A 105 21.08 -15.43 0.54
C VAL A 105 22.31 -15.62 -0.36
N GLU A 106 22.09 -16.12 -1.58
CA GLU A 106 23.13 -16.40 -2.58
C GLU A 106 23.50 -15.17 -3.42
N ALA A 107 22.58 -14.20 -3.51
CA ALA A 107 22.73 -12.96 -4.26
C ALA A 107 21.78 -11.90 -3.72
N ALA A 108 22.19 -10.63 -3.81
CA ALA A 108 21.36 -9.47 -3.54
C ALA A 108 21.54 -8.47 -4.68
N ILE A 109 20.50 -8.29 -5.50
CA ILE A 109 20.54 -7.50 -6.73
C ILE A 109 19.87 -6.15 -6.45
N PRO A 110 20.59 -5.01 -6.52
CA PRO A 110 19.98 -3.69 -6.38
C PRO A 110 18.92 -3.45 -7.45
N THR A 111 17.78 -2.91 -7.04
CA THR A 111 16.64 -2.54 -7.90
C THR A 111 16.32 -1.05 -7.69
N GLY A 112 15.10 -0.68 -7.29
CA GLY A 112 14.70 0.69 -6.96
C GLY A 112 14.05 0.80 -5.58
N SER A 113 13.84 2.03 -5.11
CA SER A 113 13.19 2.28 -3.81
C SER A 113 11.76 1.71 -3.77
N GLY A 114 11.40 1.07 -2.65
CA GLY A 114 10.11 0.41 -2.48
C GLY A 114 9.94 -0.86 -3.33
N ALA A 115 11.02 -1.60 -3.60
CA ALA A 115 10.95 -2.87 -4.31
C ALA A 115 9.89 -3.79 -3.68
N CYS A 116 8.94 -4.22 -4.50
CA CYS A 116 7.82 -5.08 -4.15
C CYS A 116 7.36 -5.87 -5.39
N HIS A 117 6.57 -6.91 -5.15
CA HIS A 117 5.91 -7.71 -6.20
C HIS A 117 6.89 -8.27 -7.27
N PRO A 118 7.75 -9.23 -6.91
CA PRO A 118 8.54 -9.97 -7.89
C PRO A 118 7.65 -10.90 -8.73
N MET A 119 7.86 -10.91 -10.04
CA MET A 119 7.08 -11.72 -10.99
C MET A 119 7.96 -12.30 -12.10
N PHE A 120 7.74 -13.55 -12.49
CA PHE A 120 8.36 -14.09 -13.70
C PHE A 120 7.74 -13.52 -14.97
N GLY A 121 8.59 -13.23 -15.96
CA GLY A 121 8.14 -12.97 -17.33
C GLY A 121 7.49 -14.20 -17.98
N PRO A 122 6.80 -14.02 -19.12
CA PRO A 122 6.23 -15.13 -19.90
C PRO A 122 7.28 -16.17 -20.33
N ASP A 123 8.54 -15.75 -20.46
CA ASP A 123 9.67 -16.60 -20.80
C ASP A 123 10.21 -17.44 -19.62
N LYS A 124 9.78 -17.13 -18.38
CA LYS A 124 10.28 -17.67 -17.11
C LYS A 124 11.81 -17.55 -16.92
N LYS A 125 12.45 -16.63 -17.64
CA LYS A 125 13.90 -16.39 -17.57
C LYS A 125 14.22 -15.08 -16.88
N HIS A 126 13.36 -14.09 -17.04
CA HIS A 126 13.52 -12.77 -16.42
C HIS A 126 12.52 -12.58 -15.29
N ILE A 127 12.90 -11.77 -14.30
CA ILE A 127 12.06 -11.36 -13.18
C ILE A 127 11.80 -9.87 -13.28
N TYR A 128 10.55 -9.48 -13.09
CA TYR A 128 10.11 -8.09 -13.08
C TYR A 128 9.78 -7.69 -11.64
N VAL A 129 10.19 -6.48 -11.25
CA VAL A 129 10.00 -5.94 -9.90
C VAL A 129 9.39 -4.56 -9.99
N CYS A 130 8.31 -4.33 -9.24
CA CYS A 130 7.73 -3.00 -9.06
C CYS A 130 8.50 -2.26 -7.96
N ASN A 131 9.01 -1.07 -8.25
CA ASN A 131 9.65 -0.21 -7.26
C ASN A 131 8.66 0.89 -6.88
N GLN A 132 7.90 0.65 -5.83
CA GLN A 132 6.78 1.49 -5.40
C GLN A 132 7.22 2.96 -5.25
N PHE A 133 8.30 3.24 -4.52
CA PHE A 133 8.68 4.61 -4.22
C PHE A 133 9.56 5.25 -5.29
N ASP A 134 10.20 4.46 -6.15
CA ASP A 134 10.93 4.96 -7.32
C ASP A 134 10.03 5.19 -8.55
N ASN A 135 8.75 4.77 -8.49
CA ASN A 135 7.80 4.86 -9.61
C ASN A 135 8.36 4.19 -10.89
N SER A 136 8.92 2.99 -10.74
CA SER A 136 9.53 2.25 -11.85
C SER A 136 9.20 0.76 -11.82
N VAL A 137 9.32 0.12 -12.98
CA VAL A 137 9.42 -1.34 -13.08
C VAL A 137 10.78 -1.68 -13.67
N VAL A 138 11.45 -2.66 -13.09
CA VAL A 138 12.75 -3.14 -13.57
C VAL A 138 12.66 -4.59 -14.02
N GLU A 139 13.39 -4.91 -15.08
CA GLU A 139 13.64 -6.29 -15.49
C GLU A 139 15.01 -6.73 -14.96
N VAL A 140 15.03 -7.88 -14.31
CA VAL A 140 16.19 -8.50 -13.69
C VAL A 140 16.50 -9.81 -14.41
N ASP A 141 17.76 -9.98 -14.80
CA ASP A 141 18.30 -11.27 -15.21
C ASP A 141 18.85 -11.97 -13.95
N PRO A 142 18.21 -13.06 -13.47
CA PRO A 142 18.63 -13.76 -12.26
C PRO A 142 19.94 -14.55 -12.44
N VAL A 143 20.32 -14.89 -13.68
CA VAL A 143 21.57 -15.60 -13.99
C VAL A 143 22.73 -14.61 -14.00
N MET A 144 22.58 -13.47 -14.68
CA MET A 144 23.57 -12.38 -14.69
C MET A 144 23.59 -11.59 -13.38
N ARG A 145 22.57 -11.76 -12.53
CA ARG A 145 22.39 -11.08 -11.24
C ARG A 145 22.42 -9.55 -11.34
N LYS A 146 21.71 -9.01 -12.34
CA LYS A 146 21.64 -7.56 -12.57
C LYS A 146 20.31 -7.14 -13.15
N VAL A 147 19.95 -5.89 -12.88
CA VAL A 147 18.92 -5.18 -13.66
C VAL A 147 19.43 -5.00 -15.09
N VAL A 148 18.61 -5.37 -16.08
CA VAL A 148 18.92 -5.25 -17.50
C VAL A 148 18.19 -4.09 -18.17
N ARG A 149 16.94 -3.81 -17.76
CA ARG A 149 16.13 -2.70 -18.26
C ARG A 149 15.32 -2.07 -17.12
N SER A 150 14.98 -0.81 -17.26
CA SER A 150 14.15 -0.04 -16.32
C SER A 150 13.21 0.88 -17.09
N VAL A 151 11.98 1.03 -16.61
CA VAL A 151 10.97 1.92 -17.19
C VAL A 151 10.25 2.68 -16.08
N LYS A 152 10.08 3.99 -16.26
CA LYS A 152 9.29 4.82 -15.34
C LYS A 152 7.80 4.65 -15.63
N VAL A 153 7.03 4.47 -14.57
CA VAL A 153 5.56 4.37 -14.57
C VAL A 153 4.98 5.52 -13.74
N LEU A 154 3.68 5.46 -13.44
CA LEU A 154 3.05 6.44 -12.56
C LEU A 154 3.27 6.06 -11.08
N ARG A 155 2.50 6.69 -10.21
CA ARG A 155 2.76 6.74 -8.77
C ARG A 155 2.52 5.39 -8.08
N GLU A 156 3.54 4.92 -7.38
CA GLU A 156 3.47 3.75 -6.50
C GLU A 156 3.00 2.47 -7.21
N PRO A 157 3.78 1.89 -8.15
CA PRO A 157 3.43 0.62 -8.77
C PRO A 157 3.32 -0.51 -7.73
N LYS A 158 2.24 -1.30 -7.78
CA LYS A 158 1.93 -2.32 -6.74
C LYS A 158 1.79 -3.74 -7.25
N SER A 159 1.24 -3.93 -8.44
CA SER A 159 1.00 -5.24 -9.04
C SER A 159 1.10 -5.13 -10.55
N ALA A 160 1.44 -6.23 -11.22
CA ALA A 160 1.51 -6.29 -12.67
C ALA A 160 0.92 -7.60 -13.21
N VAL A 161 0.48 -7.60 -14.46
CA VAL A 161 0.15 -8.81 -15.23
C VAL A 161 0.60 -8.66 -16.67
N PHE A 162 0.93 -9.78 -17.32
CA PHE A 162 1.21 -9.83 -18.75
C PHE A 162 -0.05 -10.12 -19.56
N SER A 163 -0.14 -9.55 -20.76
CA SER A 163 -1.02 -10.07 -21.80
C SER A 163 -0.67 -11.52 -22.11
N LYS A 164 -1.65 -12.34 -22.52
CA LYS A 164 -1.43 -13.77 -22.82
C LYS A 164 -0.39 -14.00 -23.92
N ASP A 165 -0.26 -13.06 -24.85
CA ASP A 165 0.75 -13.10 -25.91
C ASP A 165 2.14 -12.58 -25.49
N GLY A 166 2.27 -12.08 -24.25
CA GLY A 166 3.52 -11.58 -23.67
C GLY A 166 4.01 -10.24 -24.23
N LYS A 167 3.25 -9.58 -25.10
CA LYS A 167 3.67 -8.31 -25.75
C LYS A 167 3.52 -7.09 -24.85
N TYR A 168 2.61 -7.15 -23.88
CA TYR A 168 2.34 -6.04 -22.99
C TYR A 168 2.35 -6.49 -21.53
N MET A 169 2.82 -5.59 -20.66
CA MET A 169 2.65 -5.67 -19.22
C MET A 169 1.78 -4.50 -18.76
N PHE A 170 0.80 -4.80 -17.91
CA PHE A 170 -0.09 -3.82 -17.30
C PHE A 170 0.30 -3.69 -15.83
N VAL A 171 0.41 -2.48 -15.33
CA VAL A 171 0.92 -2.19 -13.97
C VAL A 171 -0.06 -1.29 -13.23
N THR A 172 -0.54 -1.72 -12.06
CA THR A 172 -1.35 -0.86 -11.18
C THR A 172 -0.49 0.24 -10.59
N ASN A 173 -0.97 1.48 -10.61
CA ASN A 173 -0.36 2.59 -9.88
C ASN A 173 -1.28 2.94 -8.71
N PHE A 174 -0.77 2.85 -7.47
CA PHE A 174 -1.57 2.86 -6.25
C PHE A 174 -2.43 4.11 -6.12
N LEU A 175 -1.92 5.29 -6.52
CA LEU A 175 -2.57 6.58 -6.29
C LEU A 175 -2.67 7.41 -7.58
N PRO A 176 -3.63 8.36 -7.66
CA PRO A 176 -3.64 9.39 -8.69
C PRO A 176 -2.32 10.16 -8.73
N ALA A 177 -1.90 10.53 -9.95
CA ALA A 177 -0.67 11.29 -10.19
C ALA A 177 -0.93 12.75 -10.62
N GLN A 178 -2.18 13.10 -10.88
CA GLN A 178 -2.58 14.45 -11.30
C GLN A 178 -2.87 15.38 -10.11
N ARG A 179 -3.15 16.65 -10.45
CA ARG A 179 -3.75 17.62 -9.53
C ARG A 179 -5.11 17.11 -9.01
N ALA A 180 -5.50 17.57 -7.82
CA ALA A 180 -6.80 17.20 -7.22
C ALA A 180 -7.91 18.26 -7.45
N ASP A 181 -7.58 19.40 -8.07
CA ASP A 181 -8.52 20.50 -8.35
C ASP A 181 -9.11 20.47 -9.78
N VAL A 182 -9.19 19.28 -10.37
CA VAL A 182 -9.74 19.04 -11.71
C VAL A 182 -10.97 18.15 -11.65
N ASP A 183 -11.81 18.16 -12.70
CA ASP A 183 -13.09 17.44 -12.73
C ASP A 183 -12.95 15.91 -12.54
N VAL A 184 -11.84 15.35 -13.02
CA VAL A 184 -11.56 13.92 -12.94
C VAL A 184 -10.24 13.70 -12.22
N VAL A 185 -10.28 12.99 -11.09
CA VAL A 185 -9.13 12.57 -10.30
C VAL A 185 -9.19 11.06 -10.17
N ALA A 186 -8.26 10.37 -10.83
CA ALA A 186 -8.28 8.93 -10.94
C ALA A 186 -6.86 8.37 -10.96
N ALA A 187 -6.70 7.18 -10.38
CA ALA A 187 -5.50 6.39 -10.57
C ALA A 187 -5.54 5.67 -11.92
N CYS A 188 -4.37 5.26 -12.39
CA CYS A 188 -4.18 4.72 -13.74
C CYS A 188 -3.48 3.37 -13.71
N VAL A 189 -3.67 2.59 -14.79
CA VAL A 189 -2.87 1.41 -15.11
C VAL A 189 -1.89 1.77 -16.22
N SER A 190 -0.59 1.62 -15.97
CA SER A 190 0.43 1.86 -17.00
C SER A 190 0.58 0.62 -17.89
N VAL A 191 0.73 0.82 -19.19
CA VAL A 191 0.97 -0.23 -20.18
C VAL A 191 2.39 -0.13 -20.70
N ILE A 192 3.15 -1.21 -20.56
CA ILE A 192 4.53 -1.34 -21.02
C ILE A 192 4.55 -2.32 -22.19
N GLU A 193 5.12 -1.91 -23.31
CA GLU A 193 5.43 -2.78 -24.45
C GLU A 193 6.76 -3.50 -24.18
N MET A 194 6.79 -4.82 -24.36
CA MET A 194 7.84 -5.69 -23.83
C MET A 194 9.09 -5.82 -24.71
N ASP A 195 8.99 -5.64 -26.03
CA ASP A 195 10.15 -5.70 -26.93
C ASP A 195 11.10 -4.53 -26.64
N GLY A 196 10.55 -3.30 -26.60
CA GLY A 196 11.29 -2.09 -26.26
C GLY A 196 11.43 -1.82 -24.76
N PHE A 197 10.62 -2.48 -23.92
CA PHE A 197 10.45 -2.17 -22.49
C PHE A 197 10.14 -0.69 -22.25
N THR A 198 9.16 -0.19 -23.00
CA THR A 198 8.76 1.23 -22.97
C THR A 198 7.32 1.37 -22.51
N LYS A 199 7.05 2.37 -21.68
CA LYS A 199 5.67 2.72 -21.32
C LYS A 199 5.00 3.38 -22.53
N VAL A 200 3.93 2.77 -23.03
CA VAL A 200 3.22 3.21 -24.24
C VAL A 200 1.88 3.88 -23.95
N LYS A 201 1.28 3.64 -22.77
CA LYS A 201 -0.03 4.18 -22.41
C LYS A 201 -0.20 4.23 -20.89
N ASP A 202 -1.03 5.16 -20.44
CA ASP A 202 -1.62 5.16 -19.10
C ASP A 202 -3.15 5.11 -19.25
N ILE A 203 -3.76 4.06 -18.72
CA ILE A 203 -5.21 3.84 -18.77
C ILE A 203 -5.83 4.44 -17.51
N GLN A 204 -6.48 5.59 -17.66
CA GLN A 204 -7.23 6.23 -16.58
C GLN A 204 -8.47 5.39 -16.25
N LEU A 205 -8.67 5.09 -14.96
CA LEU A 205 -9.86 4.37 -14.47
C LEU A 205 -11.02 5.34 -14.17
N ALA A 206 -12.05 4.84 -13.49
CA ALA A 206 -13.19 5.65 -13.05
C ALA A 206 -12.77 6.84 -12.18
N ASN A 207 -13.53 7.94 -12.26
CA ASN A 207 -13.32 9.12 -11.42
C ASN A 207 -13.46 8.74 -9.94
N GLY A 208 -12.49 9.11 -9.11
CA GLY A 208 -12.42 8.71 -7.71
C GLY A 208 -11.68 7.40 -7.45
N SER A 209 -11.14 6.74 -8.47
CA SER A 209 -10.33 5.52 -8.28
C SER A 209 -9.02 5.86 -7.56
N ASN A 210 -8.74 5.13 -6.48
CA ASN A 210 -7.51 5.24 -5.71
C ASN A 210 -7.20 3.91 -4.99
N ALA A 211 -6.03 3.81 -4.39
CA ALA A 211 -5.55 2.61 -3.71
C ALA A 211 -5.68 1.34 -4.57
N LEU A 212 -5.22 1.40 -5.83
CA LEU A 212 -5.20 0.22 -6.72
C LEU A 212 -4.28 -0.84 -6.13
N ARG A 213 -4.81 -2.04 -5.87
CA ARG A 213 -4.07 -3.12 -5.21
C ARG A 213 -3.82 -4.26 -6.19
N GLY A 214 -4.64 -5.30 -6.11
CA GLY A 214 -4.50 -6.49 -6.94
C GLY A 214 -4.97 -6.26 -8.38
N MET A 215 -4.43 -7.08 -9.28
CA MET A 215 -4.95 -7.23 -10.62
C MET A 215 -4.85 -8.68 -11.09
N CYS A 216 -5.76 -9.09 -11.96
CA CYS A 216 -5.70 -10.38 -12.63
C CYS A 216 -6.15 -10.26 -14.09
N ILE A 217 -5.66 -11.15 -14.94
CA ILE A 217 -6.09 -11.27 -16.33
C ILE A 217 -7.04 -12.47 -16.45
N THR A 218 -8.12 -12.31 -17.22
CA THR A 218 -9.08 -13.40 -17.46
C THR A 218 -8.40 -14.59 -18.14
N PRO A 219 -8.90 -15.82 -17.95
CA PRO A 219 -8.32 -17.02 -18.57
C PRO A 219 -8.18 -16.91 -20.10
N ASP A 220 -9.18 -16.31 -20.76
CA ASP A 220 -9.20 -16.04 -22.20
C ASP A 220 -8.29 -14.87 -22.65
N GLY A 221 -7.74 -14.10 -21.70
CA GLY A 221 -6.86 -12.96 -21.96
C GLY A 221 -7.57 -11.70 -22.45
N LYS A 222 -8.91 -11.67 -22.50
CA LYS A 222 -9.67 -10.56 -23.06
C LYS A 222 -9.74 -9.36 -22.13
N TYR A 223 -9.84 -9.61 -20.82
CA TYR A 223 -10.03 -8.57 -19.82
C TYR A 223 -8.99 -8.65 -18.70
N ILE A 224 -8.68 -7.50 -18.12
CA ILE A 224 -7.99 -7.38 -16.84
C ILE A 224 -8.96 -6.80 -15.83
N TYR A 225 -8.98 -7.37 -14.62
CA TYR A 225 -9.69 -6.83 -13.46
C TYR A 225 -8.69 -6.20 -12.49
N VAL A 226 -9.03 -5.02 -11.96
CA VAL A 226 -8.17 -4.28 -11.03
C VAL A 226 -8.99 -3.87 -9.81
N SER A 227 -8.62 -4.31 -8.61
CA SER A 227 -9.31 -3.93 -7.37
C SER A 227 -8.84 -2.56 -6.87
N HIS A 228 -9.78 -1.70 -6.47
CA HIS A 228 -9.47 -0.37 -5.96
C HIS A 228 -10.60 0.22 -5.10
N ASN A 229 -10.24 1.21 -4.28
CA ASN A 229 -11.24 2.08 -3.66
C ASN A 229 -11.82 3.03 -4.74
N LEU A 230 -13.06 3.46 -4.55
CA LEU A 230 -13.72 4.43 -5.40
C LEU A 230 -14.37 5.51 -4.53
N GLY A 231 -13.68 6.64 -4.41
CA GLY A 231 -14.08 7.78 -3.58
C GLY A 231 -15.00 8.76 -4.30
N ARG A 232 -15.96 9.31 -3.56
CA ARG A 232 -16.94 10.31 -4.02
C ARG A 232 -16.55 11.69 -3.53
N PHE A 233 -15.37 12.12 -3.96
CA PHE A 233 -14.75 13.36 -3.49
C PHE A 233 -15.44 14.63 -4.06
N THR A 234 -16.28 14.49 -5.08
CA THR A 234 -17.00 15.60 -5.74
C THR A 234 -18.29 16.02 -5.02
N VAL A 235 -18.65 15.36 -3.92
CA VAL A 235 -19.82 15.69 -3.10
C VAL A 235 -19.43 15.90 -1.64
N PRO A 236 -20.17 16.73 -0.89
CA PRO A 236 -19.92 16.90 0.53
C PRO A 236 -20.07 15.59 1.30
N THR A 237 -19.20 15.35 2.27
CA THR A 237 -19.19 14.13 3.08
C THR A 237 -20.25 14.17 4.19
N SER A 238 -21.51 14.33 3.81
CA SER A 238 -22.62 14.56 4.74
C SER A 238 -23.27 13.26 5.26
N GLN A 239 -23.05 12.13 4.58
CA GLN A 239 -23.69 10.84 4.87
C GLN A 239 -22.88 9.68 4.27
N LEU A 240 -23.22 8.43 4.63
CA LEU A 240 -22.52 7.22 4.17
C LEU A 240 -23.37 6.25 3.36
N GLN A 241 -24.69 6.33 3.47
CA GLN A 241 -25.61 5.36 2.86
C GLN A 241 -25.38 5.30 1.35
N GLN A 242 -25.48 4.08 0.81
CA GLN A 242 -25.30 3.81 -0.63
C GLN A 242 -23.94 4.28 -1.16
N GLY A 243 -22.89 4.22 -0.32
CA GLY A 243 -21.52 4.49 -0.76
C GLY A 243 -21.24 5.96 -1.08
N TRP A 244 -21.95 6.87 -0.39
CA TRP A 244 -21.89 8.31 -0.66
C TRP A 244 -20.50 8.92 -0.51
N MET A 245 -19.63 8.32 0.31
CA MET A 245 -18.23 8.75 0.46
C MET A 245 -17.27 7.82 -0.26
N ASN A 246 -17.40 6.52 -0.04
CA ASN A 246 -16.52 5.52 -0.60
C ASN A 246 -17.33 4.27 -0.98
N THR A 247 -16.84 3.63 -2.03
CA THR A 247 -17.28 2.31 -2.51
C THR A 247 -16.04 1.47 -2.82
N SER A 248 -16.20 0.15 -2.79
CA SER A 248 -15.21 -0.82 -3.25
C SER A 248 -15.55 -1.27 -4.65
N ALA A 249 -14.60 -1.19 -5.58
CA ALA A 249 -14.85 -1.52 -6.98
C ALA A 249 -13.73 -2.33 -7.60
N PHE A 250 -14.04 -3.09 -8.65
CA PHE A 250 -13.02 -3.52 -9.60
C PHE A 250 -13.27 -2.94 -10.99
N SER A 251 -12.20 -2.43 -11.60
CA SER A 251 -12.22 -1.91 -12.97
C SER A 251 -11.98 -3.02 -13.98
N VAL A 252 -12.68 -2.98 -15.11
CA VAL A 252 -12.51 -3.88 -16.26
C VAL A 252 -11.77 -3.14 -17.37
N ILE A 253 -10.65 -3.71 -17.81
CA ILE A 253 -9.83 -3.19 -18.92
C ILE A 253 -9.89 -4.19 -20.08
N ASP A 254 -10.21 -3.72 -21.29
CA ASP A 254 -10.08 -4.50 -22.53
C ASP A 254 -8.60 -4.56 -22.93
N VAL A 255 -8.02 -5.76 -22.92
CA VAL A 255 -6.58 -5.96 -23.13
C VAL A 255 -6.16 -5.59 -24.54
N ALA A 256 -6.97 -5.95 -25.54
CA ALA A 256 -6.64 -5.73 -26.95
C ALA A 256 -6.70 -4.24 -27.31
N LYS A 257 -7.67 -3.51 -26.76
CA LYS A 257 -7.80 -2.05 -26.96
C LYS A 257 -6.94 -1.24 -26.00
N GLN A 258 -6.49 -1.85 -24.91
CA GLN A 258 -5.84 -1.18 -23.79
C GLN A 258 -6.70 -0.04 -23.25
N GLU A 259 -7.99 -0.31 -23.03
CA GLU A 259 -8.98 0.71 -22.67
C GLU A 259 -9.77 0.30 -21.43
N PHE A 260 -10.01 1.28 -20.55
CA PHE A 260 -10.97 1.13 -19.46
C PHE A 260 -12.38 0.99 -20.05
N VAL A 261 -13.12 0.00 -19.55
CA VAL A 261 -14.45 -0.37 -20.08
C VAL A 261 -15.56 -0.02 -19.10
N GLY A 262 -15.31 -0.15 -17.79
CA GLY A 262 -16.26 0.16 -16.72
C GLY A 262 -15.73 -0.31 -15.36
N ALA A 263 -16.28 0.24 -14.27
CA ALA A 263 -15.97 -0.17 -12.91
C ALA A 263 -17.21 -0.80 -12.28
N VAL A 264 -17.06 -2.01 -11.73
CA VAL A 264 -18.14 -2.75 -11.08
C VAL A 264 -18.02 -2.58 -9.57
N LEU A 265 -19.09 -2.06 -8.95
CA LEU A 265 -19.17 -1.97 -7.50
C LEU A 265 -19.34 -3.35 -6.89
N VAL A 266 -18.59 -3.60 -5.82
CA VAL A 266 -18.65 -4.83 -5.02
C VAL A 266 -19.53 -4.64 -3.78
N ASP A 267 -19.96 -3.42 -3.49
CA ASP A 267 -20.91 -3.13 -2.42
C ASP A 267 -22.36 -3.54 -2.78
N GLU A 268 -23.21 -3.60 -1.76
CA GLU A 268 -24.67 -3.77 -1.89
C GLU A 268 -25.37 -2.49 -1.43
N PRO A 269 -26.62 -2.22 -1.87
CA PRO A 269 -27.33 -0.97 -1.55
C PRO A 269 -27.37 -0.59 -0.07
N ASP A 270 -27.41 -1.57 0.82
CA ASP A 270 -27.52 -1.43 2.27
C ASP A 270 -26.31 -1.97 3.04
N ARG A 271 -25.24 -2.39 2.33
CA ARG A 271 -24.07 -3.02 2.95
C ARG A 271 -22.79 -2.80 2.15
N GLY A 272 -21.84 -2.06 2.75
CA GLY A 272 -20.52 -1.84 2.18
C GLY A 272 -19.67 -3.11 2.14
N ALA A 273 -18.64 -3.10 1.30
CA ALA A 273 -17.61 -4.12 1.14
C ALA A 273 -16.22 -3.48 1.28
N ALA A 274 -16.04 -2.62 2.28
CA ALA A 274 -14.85 -1.80 2.42
C ALA A 274 -13.54 -2.61 2.55
N GLY A 275 -12.46 -2.00 2.08
CA GLY A 275 -11.11 -2.56 2.19
C GLY A 275 -10.82 -3.62 1.13
N ILE A 276 -11.38 -3.48 -0.06
CA ILE A 276 -11.10 -4.33 -1.21
C ILE A 276 -9.58 -4.45 -1.48
N TRP A 277 -9.04 -5.66 -1.58
CA TRP A 277 -7.59 -5.86 -1.57
C TRP A 277 -7.08 -6.69 -2.75
N SER A 278 -6.98 -8.01 -2.61
CA SER A 278 -6.53 -8.88 -3.69
C SER A 278 -7.71 -9.29 -4.57
N ILE A 279 -7.45 -9.48 -5.86
CA ILE A 279 -8.41 -9.97 -6.84
C ILE A 279 -7.77 -11.03 -7.73
N ALA A 280 -8.52 -12.07 -8.05
CA ALA A 280 -8.14 -13.10 -9.00
C ALA A 280 -9.39 -13.71 -9.65
N CYS A 281 -9.21 -14.39 -10.77
CA CYS A 281 -10.31 -15.05 -11.45
C CYS A 281 -9.87 -16.37 -12.10
N ASP A 282 -10.81 -17.31 -12.18
CA ASP A 282 -10.75 -18.50 -13.02
C ASP A 282 -11.91 -18.45 -14.05
N ASP A 283 -12.19 -19.56 -14.75
CA ASP A 283 -13.27 -19.60 -15.74
C ASP A 283 -14.69 -19.49 -15.14
N LYS A 284 -14.83 -19.79 -13.84
CA LYS A 284 -16.11 -19.88 -13.14
C LYS A 284 -16.32 -18.75 -12.14
N HIS A 285 -15.24 -18.24 -11.55
CA HIS A 285 -15.31 -17.36 -10.39
C HIS A 285 -14.37 -16.16 -10.49
N ILE A 286 -14.79 -15.05 -9.88
CA ILE A 286 -13.91 -13.96 -9.45
C ILE A 286 -13.89 -13.94 -7.93
N PHE A 287 -12.68 -13.89 -7.37
CA PHE A 287 -12.43 -13.85 -5.94
C PHE A 287 -11.85 -12.51 -5.54
N ILE A 288 -12.38 -11.90 -4.49
CA ILE A 288 -11.93 -10.59 -3.99
C ILE A 288 -11.88 -10.60 -2.47
N THR A 289 -10.72 -10.31 -1.87
CA THR A 289 -10.63 -10.17 -0.41
C THR A 289 -10.98 -8.76 0.05
N HIS A 290 -11.68 -8.68 1.18
CA HIS A 290 -12.08 -7.41 1.80
C HIS A 290 -11.47 -7.30 3.19
N SER A 291 -10.38 -6.55 3.28
CA SER A 291 -9.64 -6.35 4.52
C SER A 291 -10.48 -5.65 5.59
N GLY A 292 -11.37 -4.73 5.19
CA GLY A 292 -12.18 -3.93 6.11
C GLY A 292 -13.41 -4.67 6.65
N THR A 293 -14.09 -5.46 5.81
CA THR A 293 -15.28 -6.24 6.20
C THR A 293 -14.99 -7.71 6.53
N HIS A 294 -13.74 -8.14 6.40
CA HIS A 294 -13.21 -9.44 6.85
C HIS A 294 -13.85 -10.66 6.17
N GLU A 295 -13.99 -10.57 4.87
CA GLU A 295 -14.65 -11.59 4.04
C GLU A 295 -13.96 -11.73 2.68
N VAL A 296 -14.33 -12.77 1.95
CA VAL A 296 -14.01 -12.92 0.52
C VAL A 296 -15.31 -12.90 -0.29
N SER A 297 -15.31 -12.17 -1.39
CA SER A 297 -16.38 -12.23 -2.39
C SER A 297 -16.09 -13.33 -3.40
N VAL A 298 -17.09 -14.14 -3.67
CA VAL A 298 -17.10 -15.13 -4.75
C VAL A 298 -18.17 -14.70 -5.75
N ILE A 299 -17.77 -14.40 -6.98
CA ILE A 299 -18.67 -13.88 -8.02
C ILE A 299 -18.72 -14.88 -9.17
N ASP A 300 -19.91 -15.23 -9.65
CA ASP A 300 -20.11 -16.03 -10.87
C ASP A 300 -19.53 -15.27 -12.07
N HIS A 301 -18.38 -15.73 -12.57
CA HIS A 301 -17.64 -15.02 -13.60
C HIS A 301 -18.35 -15.04 -14.96
N PRO A 302 -18.81 -16.19 -15.50
CA PRO A 302 -19.57 -16.21 -16.76
C PRO A 302 -20.83 -15.34 -16.73
N ALA A 303 -21.62 -15.41 -15.65
CA ALA A 303 -22.86 -14.66 -15.55
C ALA A 303 -22.60 -13.15 -15.37
N MET A 304 -21.60 -12.78 -14.55
CA MET A 304 -21.15 -11.40 -14.40
C MET A 304 -20.69 -10.84 -15.74
N LEU A 305 -19.85 -11.57 -16.47
CA LEU A 305 -19.30 -11.11 -17.74
C LEU A 305 -20.39 -10.95 -18.81
N ALA A 306 -21.33 -11.90 -18.91
CA ALA A 306 -22.47 -11.79 -19.82
C ALA A 306 -23.35 -10.56 -19.49
N LYS A 307 -23.58 -10.29 -18.20
CA LYS A 307 -24.31 -9.10 -17.74
C LYS A 307 -23.52 -7.82 -18.04
N PHE A 308 -22.21 -7.83 -17.84
CA PHE A 308 -21.33 -6.70 -18.11
C PHE A 308 -21.32 -6.35 -19.60
N GLU A 309 -21.13 -7.32 -20.47
CA GLU A 309 -21.07 -7.11 -21.92
C GLU A 309 -22.39 -6.55 -22.47
N SER A 310 -23.52 -7.08 -21.99
CA SER A 310 -24.86 -6.61 -22.36
C SER A 310 -25.30 -5.30 -21.70
N TYR A 311 -24.56 -4.81 -20.68
CA TYR A 311 -24.84 -3.53 -20.03
C TYR A 311 -24.59 -2.38 -21.01
N LYS A 312 -25.67 -1.65 -21.35
CA LYS A 312 -25.67 -0.64 -22.43
C LYS A 312 -24.76 0.54 -22.14
N ASP A 313 -24.81 1.06 -20.92
CA ASP A 313 -24.10 2.27 -20.51
C ASP A 313 -23.14 1.94 -19.37
N LYS A 314 -21.93 1.49 -19.73
CA LYS A 314 -20.95 1.01 -18.75
C LYS A 314 -20.37 2.13 -17.88
N SER A 315 -20.53 3.40 -18.26
CA SER A 315 -20.11 4.54 -17.41
C SER A 315 -21.04 4.79 -16.24
N ARG A 316 -22.12 4.01 -16.07
CA ARG A 316 -22.99 4.06 -14.89
C ARG A 316 -22.74 2.94 -13.89
N LEU A 317 -21.94 1.94 -14.27
CA LEU A 317 -21.66 0.79 -13.41
C LEU A 317 -20.97 1.19 -12.12
N ASP A 318 -20.22 2.29 -12.16
CA ASP A 318 -19.55 2.90 -11.03
C ASP A 318 -20.55 3.53 -10.03
N TYR A 319 -21.85 3.55 -10.28
CA TYR A 319 -22.90 3.91 -9.30
C TYR A 319 -23.95 2.80 -9.10
N ASP A 320 -23.85 1.69 -9.85
CA ASP A 320 -24.87 0.64 -9.85
C ASP A 320 -24.57 -0.43 -8.79
N LEU A 321 -25.04 -0.16 -7.56
CA LEU A 321 -24.95 -1.10 -6.43
C LEU A 321 -25.76 -2.40 -6.63
N ASN A 322 -26.60 -2.49 -7.66
CA ASN A 322 -27.40 -3.70 -7.93
C ASN A 322 -26.77 -4.58 -9.02
N PHE A 323 -25.64 -4.17 -9.61
CA PHE A 323 -25.05 -4.90 -10.73
C PHE A 323 -24.69 -6.35 -10.34
N LEU A 324 -24.15 -6.58 -9.14
CA LEU A 324 -23.80 -7.93 -8.67
C LEU A 324 -24.93 -8.65 -7.92
N TYR A 325 -26.15 -8.10 -7.88
CA TYR A 325 -27.27 -8.75 -7.20
C TYR A 325 -27.55 -10.13 -7.79
N GLY A 326 -27.52 -11.16 -6.94
CA GLY A 326 -27.70 -12.57 -7.33
C GLY A 326 -26.50 -13.20 -8.03
N LEU A 327 -25.38 -12.48 -8.20
CA LEU A 327 -24.15 -12.98 -8.84
C LEU A 327 -22.98 -13.14 -7.86
N ARG A 328 -23.08 -12.55 -6.66
CA ARG A 328 -22.03 -12.51 -5.67
C ARG A 328 -22.48 -13.17 -4.37
N GLU A 329 -21.59 -13.98 -3.82
CA GLU A 329 -21.68 -14.49 -2.46
C GLU A 329 -20.58 -13.87 -1.59
N ARG A 330 -20.94 -13.47 -0.37
CA ARG A 330 -20.00 -13.01 0.67
C ARG A 330 -19.72 -14.18 1.60
N VAL A 331 -18.47 -14.65 1.59
CA VAL A 331 -18.02 -15.72 2.48
C VAL A 331 -17.27 -15.09 3.66
N PRO A 332 -17.86 -15.07 4.87
CA PRO A 332 -17.20 -14.51 6.04
C PRO A 332 -15.99 -15.35 6.42
N LEU A 333 -14.90 -14.70 6.81
CA LEU A 333 -13.68 -15.36 7.26
C LEU A 333 -13.55 -15.26 8.78
N GLN A 334 -12.70 -16.11 9.37
CA GLN A 334 -12.30 -15.99 10.76
C GLN A 334 -11.10 -15.05 10.88
N GLY A 335 -11.19 -14.08 11.79
CA GLY A 335 -10.17 -13.04 11.97
C GLY A 335 -10.30 -11.87 11.01
N ASN A 336 -9.41 -10.89 11.16
CA ASN A 336 -9.55 -9.57 10.54
C ASN A 336 -8.43 -9.30 9.54
N GLY A 337 -8.76 -8.59 8.46
CA GLY A 337 -7.80 -8.09 7.48
C GLY A 337 -7.28 -9.13 6.47
N PRO A 338 -8.13 -9.91 5.77
CA PRO A 338 -7.66 -10.68 4.62
C PRO A 338 -7.15 -9.72 3.54
N ARG A 339 -5.87 -9.84 3.17
CA ARG A 339 -5.22 -8.94 2.18
C ARG A 339 -4.61 -9.69 1.00
N ASN A 340 -4.41 -10.99 1.13
CA ASN A 340 -3.82 -11.88 0.13
C ASN A 340 -4.60 -13.20 0.12
N PHE A 341 -4.56 -13.95 -0.96
CA PHE A 341 -4.99 -15.34 -1.01
C PHE A 341 -4.18 -16.13 -2.04
N ILE A 342 -4.04 -17.43 -1.80
CA ILE A 342 -3.27 -18.36 -2.62
C ILE A 342 -4.19 -19.46 -3.12
N PHE A 343 -4.13 -19.77 -4.41
CA PHE A 343 -4.81 -20.93 -4.97
C PHE A 343 -4.00 -22.21 -4.73
N SER A 344 -4.68 -23.26 -4.28
CA SER A 344 -4.12 -24.60 -4.15
C SER A 344 -5.17 -25.64 -4.54
N GLY A 345 -5.21 -25.99 -5.83
CA GLY A 345 -6.29 -26.81 -6.39
C GLY A 345 -7.64 -26.12 -6.20
N ASP A 346 -8.58 -26.82 -5.56
CA ASP A 346 -9.93 -26.33 -5.26
C ASP A 346 -10.03 -25.49 -3.98
N LYS A 347 -8.91 -24.92 -3.51
CA LYS A 347 -8.85 -24.18 -2.24
C LYS A 347 -8.26 -22.80 -2.40
N LEU A 348 -8.82 -21.85 -1.65
CA LEU A 348 -8.22 -20.56 -1.37
C LEU A 348 -7.64 -20.56 0.04
N ILE A 349 -6.35 -20.31 0.14
CA ILE A 349 -5.64 -20.13 1.41
C ILE A 349 -5.50 -18.64 1.66
N ILE A 350 -6.12 -18.13 2.73
CA ILE A 350 -6.29 -16.70 2.99
C ILE A 350 -5.75 -16.37 4.39
N PRO A 351 -4.48 -15.94 4.52
CA PRO A 351 -3.96 -15.44 5.79
C PRO A 351 -4.60 -14.09 6.12
N THR A 352 -4.87 -13.88 7.41
CA THR A 352 -5.40 -12.62 7.93
C THR A 352 -4.30 -11.76 8.52
N TYR A 353 -4.25 -10.50 8.12
CA TYR A 353 -3.19 -9.56 8.50
C TYR A 353 -3.23 -9.15 9.98
N PHE A 354 -4.42 -9.07 10.60
CA PHE A 354 -4.58 -8.55 11.96
C PHE A 354 -4.91 -9.61 13.01
N ALA A 355 -5.09 -10.87 12.59
CA ALA A 355 -5.55 -11.94 13.46
C ALA A 355 -4.61 -13.14 13.56
N ASP A 356 -3.64 -13.28 12.65
CA ASP A 356 -2.75 -14.44 12.53
C ASP A 356 -3.52 -15.76 12.32
N ILE A 357 -4.68 -15.66 11.66
CA ILE A 357 -5.52 -16.80 11.31
C ILE A 357 -5.36 -17.12 9.82
N LEU A 358 -5.09 -18.38 9.52
CA LEU A 358 -5.09 -18.93 8.17
C LEU A 358 -6.47 -19.50 7.86
N ASN A 359 -7.19 -18.89 6.93
CA ASN A 359 -8.45 -19.44 6.43
C ASN A 359 -8.19 -20.31 5.21
N ILE A 360 -8.91 -21.42 5.10
CA ILE A 360 -8.95 -22.26 3.91
C ILE A 360 -10.41 -22.36 3.48
N VAL A 361 -10.70 -21.80 2.30
CA VAL A 361 -12.03 -21.82 1.68
C VAL A 361 -12.03 -22.86 0.56
N ASP A 362 -12.93 -23.83 0.61
CA ASP A 362 -13.20 -24.71 -0.54
C ASP A 362 -14.00 -23.93 -1.58
N ILE A 363 -13.50 -23.83 -2.82
CA ILE A 363 -14.13 -22.97 -3.84
C ILE A 363 -15.43 -23.54 -4.41
N ASN A 364 -15.69 -24.84 -4.20
CA ASN A 364 -16.88 -25.50 -4.72
C ASN A 364 -18.01 -25.52 -3.69
N THR A 365 -17.70 -25.65 -2.40
CA THR A 365 -18.70 -25.69 -1.32
C THR A 365 -18.79 -24.39 -0.53
N LEU A 366 -17.79 -23.52 -0.65
CA LEU A 366 -17.60 -22.29 0.15
C LEU A 366 -17.47 -22.55 1.65
N GLU A 367 -17.18 -23.80 2.04
CA GLU A 367 -16.88 -24.14 3.43
C GLU A 367 -15.55 -23.51 3.84
N VAL A 368 -15.55 -22.86 5.03
CA VAL A 368 -14.38 -22.20 5.60
C VAL A 368 -13.86 -23.00 6.78
N THR A 369 -12.60 -23.38 6.72
CA THR A 369 -11.84 -23.88 7.87
C THR A 369 -10.77 -22.86 8.25
N ALA A 370 -10.38 -22.82 9.52
CA ALA A 370 -9.44 -21.83 10.01
C ALA A 370 -8.45 -22.44 11.00
N THR A 371 -7.20 -21.97 10.93
CA THR A 371 -6.13 -22.29 11.88
C THR A 371 -5.62 -21.01 12.52
N ASP A 372 -5.60 -20.95 13.86
CA ASP A 372 -4.82 -19.95 14.60
C ASP A 372 -3.32 -20.30 14.46
N MET A 373 -2.60 -19.51 13.67
CA MET A 373 -1.17 -19.71 13.41
C MET A 373 -0.30 -19.22 14.56
N ASN A 374 -0.83 -18.37 15.43
CA ASN A 374 -0.08 -17.73 16.50
C ASN A 374 -0.81 -17.75 17.85
N PRO A 375 -1.10 -18.95 18.41
CA PRO A 375 -1.85 -19.05 19.65
C PRO A 375 -1.17 -18.32 20.80
N GLY A 376 -1.95 -17.51 21.53
CA GLY A 376 -1.42 -16.70 22.63
C GLY A 376 -0.69 -15.44 22.19
N ARG A 377 -0.88 -14.98 20.94
CA ARG A 377 -0.39 -13.68 20.48
C ARG A 377 -0.81 -12.54 21.42
N THR A 378 0.09 -11.59 21.63
CA THR A 378 -0.13 -10.40 22.45
C THR A 378 -0.09 -9.15 21.59
N GLU A 379 -1.17 -8.37 21.60
CA GLU A 379 -1.26 -7.10 20.86
C GLU A 379 -0.93 -5.91 21.77
N THR A 380 0.00 -5.06 21.34
CA THR A 380 0.23 -3.75 21.96
C THR A 380 -0.92 -2.78 21.60
N PRO A 381 -1.04 -1.63 22.29
CA PRO A 381 -1.98 -0.57 21.89
C PRO A 381 -1.81 -0.13 20.43
N GLU A 382 -0.58 -0.05 19.93
CA GLU A 382 -0.28 0.29 18.53
C GLU A 382 -0.83 -0.77 17.57
N ASN A 383 -0.68 -2.06 17.90
CA ASN A 383 -1.22 -3.15 17.07
C ASN A 383 -2.75 -3.10 17.00
N LYS A 384 -3.41 -2.88 18.15
CA LYS A 384 -4.86 -2.72 18.21
C LYS A 384 -5.31 -1.48 17.43
N GLY A 385 -4.55 -0.39 17.54
CA GLY A 385 -4.78 0.85 16.81
C GLY A 385 -4.73 0.67 15.29
N GLU A 386 -3.71 -0.01 14.76
CA GLU A 386 -3.61 -0.30 13.32
C GLU A 386 -4.81 -1.13 12.85
N LYS A 387 -5.22 -2.13 13.65
CA LYS A 387 -6.41 -2.94 13.38
C LYS A 387 -7.68 -2.08 13.31
N TYR A 388 -7.96 -1.28 14.34
CA TYR A 388 -9.14 -0.40 14.39
C TYR A 388 -9.16 0.65 13.28
N PHE A 389 -8.00 1.16 12.88
CA PHE A 389 -7.87 2.11 11.77
C PHE A 389 -8.29 1.50 10.42
N ASN A 390 -8.14 0.18 10.27
CA ASN A 390 -8.44 -0.53 9.02
C ASN A 390 -9.79 -1.26 9.03
N ASP A 391 -10.40 -1.44 10.19
CA ASP A 391 -11.63 -2.23 10.39
C ASP A 391 -12.89 -1.40 10.09
N ALA A 392 -13.65 -1.84 9.08
CA ALA A 392 -14.86 -1.16 8.64
C ALA A 392 -16.10 -1.51 9.49
N ASN A 393 -16.01 -2.45 10.43
CA ASN A 393 -17.09 -2.69 11.39
C ASN A 393 -17.29 -1.51 12.35
N HIS A 394 -16.30 -0.62 12.46
CA HIS A 394 -16.40 0.67 13.16
C HIS A 394 -16.90 1.80 12.25
N CYS A 395 -17.66 1.45 11.21
CA CYS A 395 -18.30 2.36 10.28
C CYS A 395 -19.75 1.93 10.06
N TYR A 396 -20.67 2.89 9.99
CA TYR A 396 -22.06 2.61 9.66
C TYR A 396 -22.14 1.80 8.36
N GLN A 397 -22.75 0.61 8.43
CA GLN A 397 -22.92 -0.33 7.31
C GLN A 397 -21.62 -0.79 6.60
N GLY A 398 -20.43 -0.55 7.18
CA GLY A 398 -19.18 -1.06 6.61
C GLY A 398 -18.74 -0.44 5.28
N TRP A 399 -19.14 0.81 5.02
CA TRP A 399 -18.83 1.52 3.77
C TRP A 399 -17.36 1.92 3.62
N GLN A 400 -16.64 2.13 4.73
CA GLN A 400 -15.23 2.48 4.71
C GLN A 400 -14.55 2.21 6.06
N SER A 401 -13.23 2.42 6.11
CA SER A 401 -12.46 2.59 7.35
C SER A 401 -11.53 3.80 7.18
N CYS A 402 -10.74 4.18 8.18
CA CYS A 402 -9.83 5.33 8.06
C CYS A 402 -8.84 5.14 6.90
N ASN A 403 -8.44 3.89 6.64
CA ASN A 403 -7.61 3.50 5.49
C ASN A 403 -8.26 3.75 4.11
N GLY A 404 -9.58 4.03 4.04
CA GLY A 404 -10.27 4.39 2.80
C GLY A 404 -9.75 5.70 2.19
N CYS A 405 -9.62 6.74 3.02
CA CYS A 405 -9.08 8.05 2.63
C CYS A 405 -7.60 8.24 3.00
N HIS A 406 -7.10 7.41 3.93
CA HIS A 406 -5.70 7.41 4.37
C HIS A 406 -4.99 6.08 4.06
N PRO A 407 -4.92 5.67 2.79
CA PRO A 407 -4.23 4.45 2.41
C PRO A 407 -2.71 4.55 2.62
N GLY A 408 -2.03 3.40 2.62
CA GLY A 408 -0.55 3.35 2.59
C GLY A 408 0.11 3.76 3.90
N ASP A 409 -0.39 3.24 5.03
CA ASP A 409 0.04 3.53 6.40
C ASP A 409 -0.34 4.94 6.88
N ALA A 410 -1.63 5.27 6.76
CA ALA A 410 -2.20 6.56 7.18
C ALA A 410 -1.63 7.78 6.43
N ARG A 411 -1.22 7.60 5.17
CA ARG A 411 -0.83 8.71 4.27
C ARG A 411 -2.11 9.30 3.64
N THR A 412 -2.09 9.61 2.36
CA THR A 412 -3.17 10.30 1.66
C THR A 412 -3.51 9.57 0.37
N ASP A 413 -4.80 9.59 0.03
CA ASP A 413 -5.35 9.06 -1.22
C ASP A 413 -5.09 9.96 -2.44
N GLY A 414 -4.57 11.17 -2.21
CA GLY A 414 -4.32 12.17 -3.24
C GLY A 414 -5.59 12.89 -3.73
N MET A 415 -6.67 12.90 -2.94
CA MET A 415 -7.94 13.54 -3.28
C MET A 415 -8.26 14.75 -2.40
N ASN A 416 -9.12 15.62 -2.92
CA ASN A 416 -9.70 16.74 -2.18
C ASN A 416 -11.08 16.36 -1.64
N TRP A 417 -11.26 16.38 -0.32
CA TRP A 417 -12.53 16.06 0.33
C TRP A 417 -13.21 17.31 0.88
N ASP A 418 -14.53 17.44 0.63
CA ASP A 418 -15.36 18.50 1.21
C ASP A 418 -15.98 18.02 2.52
N LEU A 419 -15.31 18.34 3.63
CA LEU A 419 -15.69 17.90 4.96
C LEU A 419 -16.55 18.97 5.64
N MET A 420 -17.65 18.55 6.26
CA MET A 420 -18.66 19.44 6.87
C MET A 420 -18.16 20.31 8.05
N ASN A 421 -16.92 20.08 8.53
CA ASN A 421 -16.40 20.73 9.74
C ASN A 421 -15.79 22.11 9.50
N ASP A 422 -15.62 22.54 8.25
CA ASP A 422 -15.13 23.87 7.91
C ASP A 422 -15.92 24.56 6.78
N GLY A 423 -17.17 24.15 6.60
CA GLY A 423 -18.08 24.67 5.57
C GLY A 423 -18.51 23.59 4.59
N VAL A 424 -19.33 23.96 3.61
CA VAL A 424 -19.68 23.10 2.45
C VAL A 424 -19.24 23.85 1.20
N GLY A 425 -18.67 23.11 0.24
CA GLY A 425 -18.08 23.66 -0.98
C GLY A 425 -16.60 24.01 -0.83
N ASN A 426 -15.93 23.50 0.21
CA ASN A 426 -14.56 23.83 0.58
C ASN A 426 -13.65 22.58 0.50
N SER A 427 -13.65 21.91 -0.65
CA SER A 427 -12.87 20.68 -0.88
C SER A 427 -11.36 20.93 -0.69
N LYS A 428 -10.72 20.15 0.18
CA LYS A 428 -9.30 20.30 0.47
C LYS A 428 -8.54 18.99 0.44
N ASN A 429 -7.27 19.11 0.13
CA ASN A 429 -6.35 18.00 0.02
C ASN A 429 -6.25 17.24 1.34
N CYS A 430 -6.39 15.91 1.26
CA CYS A 430 -6.23 15.01 2.39
C CYS A 430 -4.80 15.07 2.93
N LYS A 431 -4.63 15.53 4.18
CA LYS A 431 -3.31 15.64 4.85
C LYS A 431 -2.85 14.27 5.35
N SER A 432 -1.57 13.96 5.18
CA SER A 432 -0.93 12.80 5.80
C SER A 432 -1.06 12.86 7.33
N MET A 433 -1.30 11.70 7.95
CA MET A 433 -1.37 11.57 9.42
C MET A 433 0.00 11.33 10.07
N LEU A 434 1.07 11.21 9.26
CA LEU A 434 2.43 11.15 9.79
C LEU A 434 2.72 12.39 10.64
N TYR A 435 3.17 12.19 11.88
CA TYR A 435 3.52 13.23 12.84
C TYR A 435 2.39 14.17 13.28
N SER A 436 1.13 13.91 12.92
CA SER A 436 -0.01 14.77 13.31
C SER A 436 -0.12 15.01 14.82
N HIS A 437 0.25 14.02 15.64
CA HIS A 437 0.24 14.11 17.11
C HIS A 437 1.35 14.98 17.71
N VAL A 438 2.36 15.35 16.93
CA VAL A 438 3.49 16.20 17.36
C VAL A 438 3.58 17.50 16.56
N THR A 439 2.68 17.71 15.59
CA THR A 439 2.58 18.93 14.78
C THR A 439 1.14 19.47 14.76
N PRO A 440 0.55 19.86 15.90
CA PRO A 440 -0.76 20.52 15.92
C PRO A 440 -0.69 21.93 15.26
N PRO A 441 -1.81 22.48 14.75
CA PRO A 441 -3.14 21.87 14.67
C PRO A 441 -3.24 20.76 13.61
N SER A 442 -4.36 20.05 13.59
CA SER A 442 -4.64 18.94 12.67
C SER A 442 -5.62 19.34 11.57
N MET A 443 -5.55 18.59 10.45
CA MET A 443 -6.17 18.91 9.16
C MET A 443 -5.56 20.13 8.47
N ILE A 444 -5.71 20.22 7.16
CA ILE A 444 -5.08 21.27 6.34
C ILE A 444 -5.57 22.68 6.68
N SER A 445 -6.83 22.82 7.10
CA SER A 445 -7.41 24.08 7.59
C SER A 445 -7.06 24.39 9.05
N GLY A 446 -6.36 23.50 9.76
CA GLY A 446 -6.06 23.66 11.19
C GLY A 446 -7.29 23.68 12.10
N VAL A 447 -8.44 23.19 11.62
CA VAL A 447 -9.74 23.27 12.32
C VAL A 447 -9.82 22.38 13.57
N ARG A 448 -8.90 21.42 13.71
CA ARG A 448 -8.81 20.54 14.89
C ARG A 448 -7.58 20.91 15.70
N GLU A 449 -7.76 21.14 17.00
CA GLU A 449 -6.67 21.55 17.90
C GLU A 449 -5.57 20.48 18.06
N SER A 450 -5.91 19.19 17.91
CA SER A 450 -5.00 18.07 18.08
C SER A 450 -5.41 16.87 17.20
N ALA A 451 -4.46 15.96 16.99
CA ALA A 451 -4.72 14.71 16.28
C ALA A 451 -5.61 13.77 17.10
N GLU A 452 -5.48 13.76 18.43
CA GLU A 452 -6.39 13.06 19.33
C GLU A 452 -7.85 13.46 19.07
N TYR A 453 -8.11 14.77 19.02
CA TYR A 453 -9.46 15.26 18.72
C TYR A 453 -9.89 14.87 17.30
N ALA A 454 -8.99 14.92 16.32
CA ALA A 454 -9.26 14.51 14.95
C ALA A 454 -9.64 13.03 14.82
N VAL A 455 -8.98 12.11 15.57
CA VAL A 455 -9.30 10.68 15.59
C VAL A 455 -10.74 10.45 16.06
N ARG A 456 -11.10 11.04 17.20
CA ARG A 456 -12.45 10.90 17.79
C ARG A 456 -13.51 11.48 16.86
N ALA A 457 -13.24 12.65 16.28
CA ALA A 457 -14.12 13.28 15.31
C ALA A 457 -14.26 12.46 14.01
N GLY A 458 -13.19 11.82 13.54
CA GLY A 458 -13.19 10.95 12.37
C GLY A 458 -14.15 9.77 12.55
N PHE A 459 -14.06 9.03 13.66
CA PHE A 459 -15.04 7.97 13.93
C PHE A 459 -16.47 8.51 14.03
N LYS A 460 -16.67 9.59 14.78
CA LYS A 460 -18.00 10.13 15.05
C LYS A 460 -18.70 10.70 13.83
N PHE A 461 -18.00 11.50 13.02
CA PHE A 461 -18.61 12.29 11.95
C PHE A 461 -18.31 11.78 10.54
N ILE A 462 -17.27 10.94 10.37
CA ILE A 462 -16.92 10.35 9.08
C ILE A 462 -17.30 8.88 9.04
N GLN A 463 -17.09 8.13 10.12
CA GLN A 463 -17.52 6.73 10.21
C GLN A 463 -18.94 6.55 10.79
N PHE A 464 -19.54 7.62 11.33
CA PHE A 464 -20.85 7.57 12.00
C PHE A 464 -20.88 6.51 13.11
N PHE A 465 -19.78 6.42 13.86
CA PHE A 465 -19.54 5.46 14.93
C PHE A 465 -19.04 6.20 16.17
N GLU A 466 -19.60 5.89 17.34
CA GLU A 466 -19.11 6.44 18.60
C GLU A 466 -18.04 5.49 19.18
N PRO A 467 -16.75 5.84 19.12
CA PRO A 467 -15.71 4.94 19.60
C PRO A 467 -15.65 4.94 21.13
N GLU A 468 -15.36 3.78 21.71
CA GLU A 468 -14.89 3.75 23.09
C GLU A 468 -13.57 4.51 23.20
N GLU A 469 -13.37 5.24 24.29
CA GLU A 469 -12.17 6.08 24.46
C GLU A 469 -10.87 5.25 24.44
N GLU A 470 -10.88 4.02 24.98
CA GLU A 470 -9.71 3.14 24.92
C GLU A 470 -9.40 2.66 23.49
N MET A 471 -10.43 2.47 22.65
CA MET A 471 -10.25 2.19 21.23
C MET A 471 -9.61 3.39 20.51
N ALA A 472 -10.12 4.60 20.75
CA ALA A 472 -9.56 5.82 20.19
C ALA A 472 -8.09 6.04 20.61
N LYS A 473 -7.75 5.79 21.88
CA LYS A 473 -6.37 5.84 22.37
C LYS A 473 -5.45 4.82 21.70
N CYS A 474 -5.95 3.62 21.36
CA CYS A 474 -5.16 2.66 20.58
C CYS A 474 -4.85 3.21 19.19
N VAL A 475 -5.82 3.84 18.52
CA VAL A 475 -5.61 4.49 17.22
C VAL A 475 -4.61 5.66 17.35
N ASP A 476 -4.70 6.46 18.42
CA ASP A 476 -3.71 7.49 18.74
C ASP A 476 -2.30 6.89 18.91
N ALA A 477 -2.17 5.74 19.59
CA ALA A 477 -0.90 5.04 19.74
C ALA A 477 -0.34 4.57 18.39
N TYR A 478 -1.19 4.00 17.53
CA TYR A 478 -0.79 3.62 16.16
C TYR A 478 -0.27 4.83 15.37
N MET A 479 -1.00 5.93 15.35
CA MET A 479 -0.58 7.14 14.61
C MET A 479 0.72 7.74 15.17
N LYS A 480 0.93 7.73 16.50
CA LYS A 480 2.20 8.10 17.13
C LYS A 480 3.35 7.15 16.78
N SER A 481 3.04 5.91 16.43
CA SER A 481 4.03 4.90 16.04
C SER A 481 4.54 5.05 14.60
N LEU A 482 3.82 5.80 13.75
CA LEU A 482 4.19 6.00 12.35
C LEU A 482 5.59 6.61 12.21
N ARG A 483 6.34 6.13 11.22
CA ARG A 483 7.68 6.62 10.87
C ARG A 483 7.73 6.95 9.38
N PRO A 484 8.53 7.96 8.97
CA PRO A 484 8.76 8.26 7.56
C PRO A 484 9.51 7.13 6.89
N VAL A 485 9.21 6.92 5.61
CA VAL A 485 9.97 6.03 4.73
C VAL A 485 11.13 6.84 4.12
N PRO A 486 12.34 6.25 3.98
CA PRO A 486 13.46 6.93 3.33
C PRO A 486 13.11 7.46 1.95
N SER A 487 13.47 8.71 1.68
CA SER A 487 13.19 9.34 0.39
C SER A 487 13.95 8.67 -0.75
N PRO A 488 13.30 8.40 -1.90
CA PRO A 488 13.97 7.89 -3.10
C PRO A 488 14.93 8.91 -3.74
N TYR A 489 14.92 10.17 -3.28
CA TYR A 489 15.84 11.22 -3.72
C TYR A 489 17.16 11.24 -2.92
N LEU A 490 17.28 10.40 -1.89
CA LEU A 490 18.52 10.19 -1.18
C LEU A 490 19.44 9.25 -1.95
N VAL A 491 20.73 9.55 -1.94
CA VAL A 491 21.79 8.70 -2.49
C VAL A 491 22.50 8.04 -1.32
N ASN A 492 22.30 6.73 -1.16
CA ASN A 492 22.84 5.94 -0.03
C ASN A 492 22.44 6.51 1.36
N GLY A 493 21.22 7.07 1.47
CA GLY A 493 20.73 7.67 2.71
C GLY A 493 21.23 9.10 2.96
N GLU A 494 21.96 9.70 2.03
CA GLU A 494 22.45 11.08 2.12
C GLU A 494 21.87 11.98 1.02
N LEU A 495 21.94 13.29 1.22
CA LEU A 495 21.55 14.28 0.21
C LEU A 495 22.40 14.11 -1.07
N SER A 496 21.73 14.09 -2.22
CA SER A 496 22.41 14.22 -3.52
C SER A 496 23.15 15.56 -3.61
N ASP A 497 24.14 15.69 -4.50
CA ASP A 497 24.83 16.97 -4.67
C ASP A 497 23.88 18.09 -5.12
N LYS A 498 22.85 17.72 -5.90
CA LYS A 498 21.76 18.63 -6.29
C LYS A 498 20.92 19.05 -5.08
N ALA A 499 20.58 18.12 -4.17
CA ALA A 499 19.86 18.43 -2.93
C ALA A 499 20.70 19.30 -1.97
N LYS A 500 22.02 19.11 -1.91
CA LYS A 500 22.92 19.98 -1.14
C LYS A 500 22.90 21.43 -1.65
N GLU A 501 22.87 21.63 -2.98
CA GLU A 501 22.67 22.96 -3.55
C GLU A 501 21.26 23.48 -3.27
N GLY A 502 20.24 22.61 -3.36
CA GLY A 502 18.86 22.92 -3.02
C GLY A 502 18.67 23.44 -1.60
N ARG A 503 19.39 22.86 -0.64
CA ARG A 503 19.41 23.34 0.75
C ARG A 503 19.89 24.79 0.85
N LYS A 504 20.92 25.17 0.09
CA LYS A 504 21.40 26.56 0.06
C LYS A 504 20.34 27.49 -0.54
N VAL A 505 19.60 27.02 -1.54
CA VAL A 505 18.47 27.76 -2.13
C VAL A 505 17.34 27.92 -1.10
N PHE A 506 17.00 26.85 -0.36
CA PHE A 506 16.01 26.86 0.71
C PHE A 506 16.34 27.90 1.80
N GLU A 507 17.60 27.95 2.23
CA GLU A 507 18.09 28.95 3.18
C GLU A 507 18.07 30.38 2.59
N LYS A 508 18.51 30.55 1.34
CA LYS A 508 18.50 31.84 0.63
C LYS A 508 17.10 32.41 0.44
N LEU A 509 16.12 31.54 0.17
CA LEU A 509 14.71 31.90 0.02
C LEU A 509 13.96 31.96 1.35
N LYS A 510 14.65 31.69 2.47
CA LYS A 510 14.08 31.76 3.83
C LYS A 510 12.87 30.84 4.01
N CYS A 511 12.82 29.72 3.29
CA CYS A 511 11.75 28.73 3.45
C CYS A 511 11.65 28.24 4.92
N GLY A 512 12.78 28.25 5.63
CA GLY A 512 12.86 27.94 7.06
C GLY A 512 12.21 28.96 8.01
N GLU A 513 11.66 30.08 7.54
CA GLU A 513 10.84 30.96 8.40
C GLU A 513 9.49 30.31 8.75
N CYS A 514 8.95 29.47 7.85
CA CYS A 514 7.73 28.66 8.10
C CYS A 514 8.08 27.17 8.26
N HIS A 515 8.98 26.63 7.44
CA HIS A 515 9.36 25.22 7.46
C HIS A 515 10.62 24.96 8.28
N SER A 516 10.48 25.05 9.60
CA SER A 516 11.60 25.01 10.55
C SER A 516 11.57 23.80 11.49
N GLY A 517 12.65 23.62 12.26
CA GLY A 517 12.72 22.60 13.30
C GLY A 517 12.80 21.16 12.77
N PRO A 518 12.69 20.16 13.66
CA PRO A 518 12.87 18.75 13.31
C PRO A 518 11.80 18.19 12.38
N TYR A 519 10.62 18.83 12.32
CA TYR A 519 9.50 18.41 11.48
C TYR A 519 9.28 19.32 10.26
N TYR A 520 10.15 20.30 10.02
CA TYR A 520 9.99 21.29 8.93
C TYR A 520 8.60 21.95 8.91
N THR A 521 8.13 22.35 10.09
CA THR A 521 6.90 23.13 10.29
C THR A 521 7.05 23.96 11.55
N ASP A 522 6.60 25.20 11.50
CA ASP A 522 6.53 26.09 12.66
C ASP A 522 5.23 25.96 13.45
N MET A 523 4.32 25.07 13.02
CA MET A 523 3.03 24.79 13.66
C MET A 523 2.13 26.04 13.79
N LYS A 524 2.24 26.96 12.83
CA LYS A 524 1.43 28.19 12.78
C LYS A 524 0.60 28.25 11.51
N MET A 525 -0.45 29.06 11.59
CA MET A 525 -1.26 29.42 10.46
C MET A 525 -0.60 30.58 9.71
N HIS A 526 -0.45 30.46 8.39
CA HIS A 526 0.11 31.50 7.53
C HIS A 526 -0.79 31.78 6.34
N ARG A 527 -0.91 33.07 5.99
CA ARG A 527 -1.52 33.49 4.72
C ARG A 527 -0.42 33.54 3.66
N ILE A 528 -0.60 32.77 2.59
CA ILE A 528 0.33 32.74 1.47
C ILE A 528 -0.47 33.00 0.19
N GLY A 529 -0.04 34.00 -0.59
CA GLY A 529 -0.71 34.41 -1.82
C GLY A 529 -2.06 35.13 -1.60
N GLU A 530 -2.90 35.11 -2.63
CA GLU A 530 -4.26 35.69 -2.63
C GLU A 530 -5.33 34.69 -2.14
N ASP A 531 -4.93 33.48 -1.76
CA ASP A 531 -5.80 32.38 -1.32
C ASP A 531 -6.26 32.57 0.14
N ILE A 532 -7.23 33.46 0.35
CA ILE A 532 -7.74 33.83 1.69
C ILE A 532 -9.12 33.19 1.94
N GLU A 533 -9.20 31.86 1.89
CA GLU A 533 -10.43 31.14 2.30
C GLU A 533 -10.64 31.25 3.83
N PHE A 534 -9.54 31.30 4.60
CA PHE A 534 -9.56 31.43 6.06
C PHE A 534 -8.87 32.70 6.54
N GLU A 535 -9.48 33.36 7.52
CA GLU A 535 -8.95 34.60 8.11
C GLU A 535 -7.52 34.41 8.69
N LYS A 536 -7.17 33.22 9.17
CA LYS A 536 -5.84 32.95 9.73
C LYS A 536 -4.87 32.34 8.72
N GLY A 537 -5.32 32.05 7.50
CA GLY A 537 -4.55 31.31 6.50
C GLY A 537 -4.59 29.80 6.75
N TRP A 538 -3.52 29.10 6.38
CA TRP A 538 -3.42 27.64 6.38
C TRP A 538 -2.33 27.16 7.34
N ASP A 539 -2.52 25.97 7.91
CA ASP A 539 -1.51 25.33 8.75
C ASP A 539 -0.28 24.97 7.91
N THR A 540 0.92 25.32 8.37
CA THR A 540 2.17 24.93 7.70
C THR A 540 2.35 23.41 7.81
N PRO A 541 2.25 22.63 6.72
CA PRO A 541 2.45 21.19 6.79
C PRO A 541 3.92 20.85 7.05
N THR A 542 4.16 19.68 7.64
CA THR A 542 5.51 19.09 7.68
C THR A 542 6.02 18.83 6.26
N LEU A 543 7.31 19.07 6.02
CA LEU A 543 7.97 18.66 4.78
C LEU A 543 8.58 17.25 4.84
N ILE A 544 8.56 16.59 6.00
CA ILE A 544 9.10 15.24 6.11
C ILE A 544 8.24 14.27 5.30
N GLU A 545 8.88 13.48 4.44
CA GLU A 545 8.21 12.52 3.53
C GLU A 545 7.26 13.18 2.51
N VAL A 546 7.42 14.48 2.23
CA VAL A 546 6.52 15.20 1.30
C VAL A 546 6.60 14.68 -0.13
N TRP A 547 7.72 14.03 -0.51
CA TRP A 547 7.86 13.35 -1.80
C TRP A 547 6.77 12.29 -2.06
N ARG A 548 6.13 11.78 -1.00
CA ARG A 548 5.12 10.71 -1.09
C ARG A 548 3.68 11.24 -1.06
N THR A 549 3.44 12.51 -0.77
CA THR A 549 2.11 13.03 -0.41
C THR A 549 1.47 13.94 -1.44
N ALA A 550 1.96 13.94 -2.69
CA ALA A 550 1.34 14.64 -3.80
C ALA A 550 -0.18 14.32 -3.92
N PRO A 551 -0.99 15.20 -4.52
CA PRO A 551 -0.65 16.55 -4.97
C PRO A 551 -0.41 17.51 -3.79
N TYR A 552 0.04 18.72 -4.07
CA TYR A 552 0.50 19.70 -3.09
C TYR A 552 -0.34 20.96 -3.07
N LEU A 553 -0.12 21.76 -2.03
CA LEU A 553 -0.94 22.90 -1.62
C LEU A 553 -2.30 22.45 -1.06
N PHE A 554 -3.00 23.36 -0.41
CA PHE A 554 -4.18 23.05 0.39
C PHE A 554 -5.35 22.48 -0.42
N ASP A 555 -5.39 22.77 -1.72
CA ASP A 555 -6.39 22.33 -2.69
C ASP A 555 -5.80 21.42 -3.78
N GLY A 556 -4.57 20.94 -3.62
CA GLY A 556 -3.98 19.97 -4.56
C GLY A 556 -3.77 20.50 -5.99
N ARG A 557 -3.68 21.83 -6.19
CA ARG A 557 -3.46 22.46 -7.51
C ARG A 557 -2.06 22.26 -8.10
N ALA A 558 -1.15 21.63 -7.37
CA ALA A 558 0.20 21.30 -7.84
C ALA A 558 0.39 19.78 -7.83
N ALA A 559 0.54 19.15 -8.99
CA ALA A 559 0.80 17.71 -9.10
C ALA A 559 2.23 17.35 -8.65
N THR A 560 3.17 18.28 -8.79
CA THR A 560 4.58 18.06 -8.46
C THR A 560 5.14 19.17 -7.58
N MET A 561 6.23 18.86 -6.86
CA MET A 561 6.93 19.85 -6.04
C MET A 561 7.65 20.90 -6.90
N GLU A 562 7.94 20.61 -8.16
CA GLU A 562 8.43 21.61 -9.12
C GLU A 562 7.35 22.66 -9.43
N GLU A 563 6.10 22.24 -9.66
CA GLU A 563 4.98 23.15 -9.88
C GLU A 563 4.71 24.09 -8.69
N VAL A 564 4.90 23.61 -7.46
CA VAL A 564 4.79 24.43 -6.24
C VAL A 564 5.67 25.67 -6.32
N PHE A 565 6.91 25.52 -6.81
CA PHE A 565 7.88 26.61 -6.89
C PHE A 565 7.85 27.36 -8.22
N GLU A 566 7.71 26.68 -9.36
CA GLU A 566 7.78 27.30 -10.68
C GLU A 566 6.48 27.98 -11.09
N VAL A 567 5.35 27.29 -10.88
CA VAL A 567 4.03 27.75 -11.34
C VAL A 567 3.37 28.60 -10.26
N HIS A 568 3.28 28.06 -9.04
CA HIS A 568 2.57 28.69 -7.93
C HIS A 568 3.44 29.64 -7.10
N LYS A 569 4.76 29.64 -7.33
CA LYS A 569 5.73 30.54 -6.69
C LYS A 569 5.58 30.60 -5.16
N HIS A 570 5.26 29.47 -4.56
CA HIS A 570 5.04 29.38 -3.12
C HIS A 570 6.28 29.86 -2.36
N GLY A 571 6.12 30.92 -1.57
CA GLY A 571 7.22 31.53 -0.80
C GLY A 571 8.31 32.21 -1.66
N ILE A 572 8.05 32.48 -2.95
CA ILE A 572 9.02 33.05 -3.90
C ILE A 572 8.56 34.41 -4.41
N ASP A 573 9.05 35.47 -3.77
CA ASP A 573 8.73 36.86 -4.13
C ASP A 573 9.72 37.48 -5.14
N LYS A 574 10.75 36.72 -5.54
CA LYS A 574 11.84 37.19 -6.41
C LYS A 574 12.04 36.25 -7.58
N LYS A 575 12.71 36.74 -8.63
CA LYS A 575 13.10 35.89 -9.76
C LYS A 575 14.13 34.85 -9.30
N VAL A 576 13.78 33.57 -9.42
CA VAL A 576 14.65 32.42 -9.15
C VAL A 576 14.99 31.74 -10.48
N SER A 577 16.20 31.19 -10.61
CA SER A 577 16.61 30.50 -11.82
C SER A 577 16.00 29.10 -11.89
N LYS A 578 15.79 28.55 -13.09
CA LYS A 578 15.28 27.18 -13.25
C LYS A 578 16.16 26.15 -12.52
N LYS A 579 17.48 26.31 -12.59
CA LYS A 579 18.44 25.46 -11.87
C LYS A 579 18.24 25.51 -10.36
N ASP A 580 17.97 26.69 -9.80
CA ASP A 580 17.72 26.84 -8.36
C ASP A 580 16.39 26.20 -7.97
N ILE A 581 15.35 26.30 -8.81
CA ILE A 581 14.07 25.61 -8.60
C ILE A 581 14.27 24.09 -8.61
N GLU A 582 14.91 23.55 -9.65
CA GLU A 582 15.20 22.12 -9.75
C GLU A 582 15.99 21.61 -8.53
N ALA A 583 16.96 22.39 -8.05
CA ALA A 583 17.74 22.05 -6.86
C ALA A 583 16.89 22.11 -5.58
N LEU A 584 16.06 23.16 -5.41
CA LEU A 584 15.14 23.29 -4.28
C LEU A 584 14.14 22.14 -4.23
N THR A 585 13.55 21.77 -5.38
CA THR A 585 12.65 20.62 -5.52
C THR A 585 13.34 19.33 -5.10
N GLU A 586 14.59 19.10 -5.55
CA GLU A 586 15.37 17.94 -5.14
C GLU A 586 15.57 17.89 -3.62
N TYR A 587 15.91 19.03 -3.00
CA TYR A 587 16.11 19.10 -1.55
C TYR A 587 14.82 18.83 -0.79
N VAL A 588 13.71 19.48 -1.15
CA VAL A 588 12.43 19.28 -0.46
C VAL A 588 11.93 17.85 -0.60
N ASN A 589 12.09 17.24 -1.78
CA ASN A 589 11.75 15.83 -1.97
C ASN A 589 12.69 14.86 -1.21
N SER A 590 13.90 15.29 -0.84
CA SER A 590 14.85 14.48 -0.07
C SER A 590 14.58 14.46 1.45
N LEU A 591 13.68 15.32 1.94
CA LEU A 591 13.22 15.36 3.33
C LEU A 591 12.15 14.29 3.60
#